data_AF-A0A4V2H8X8-F1
#
_entry.id   AF-A0A4V2H8X8-F1
#
_cell.length_a   1.000
_cell.length_b   1.000
_cell.length_c   1.000
_cell.angle_alpha   90.00
_cell.angle_beta   90.00
_cell.angle_gamma   90.00
#
_symmetry.space_group_name_H-M   'P 1'
#
loop_
_entity.id
_entity.type
_entity.pdbx_description
1 polymer ?
#
loop_
_entity_poly.entity_id
_entity_poly.type
_entity_poly.pdbx_seq_one_letter_code
_entity_poly.pdbx_strand_id
1 'polypeptide(L)'
;MLNKAIGFVNELLLSLSVLVNVAQCSLSAEDCLQLGMRRTDLHCNWCEKLAQFDLDVLNESCLQCCGVSAAKDPVKKYPQARLEVCG
;
A
#
# COMPACT_ATOMS: atom_id res chain seq x y z
N MET A 1 -25.06 15.97 34.76
CA MET A 1 -25.06 16.16 33.28
C MET A 1 -23.65 16.10 32.67
N LEU A 2 -22.60 16.42 33.43
CA LEU A 2 -21.18 16.33 32.99
C LEU A 2 -20.76 14.94 32.46
N ASN A 3 -21.09 13.86 33.18
CA ASN A 3 -20.66 12.50 32.80
C ASN A 3 -21.25 12.02 31.46
N LYS A 4 -22.42 12.56 31.07
CA LYS A 4 -23.08 12.23 29.81
C LYS A 4 -22.39 12.90 28.61
N ALA A 5 -21.87 14.12 28.81
CA ALA A 5 -21.08 14.82 27.82
C ALA A 5 -19.69 14.19 27.63
N ILE A 6 -19.05 13.74 28.73
CA ILE A 6 -17.75 13.06 28.68
C ILE A 6 -17.86 11.73 27.93
N GLY A 7 -18.92 10.95 28.17
CA GLY A 7 -19.15 9.70 27.43
C GLY A 7 -19.34 9.93 25.93
N PHE A 8 -20.08 10.98 25.55
CA PHE A 8 -20.31 11.32 24.15
C PHE A 8 -19.03 11.79 23.43
N VAL A 9 -18.19 12.57 24.12
CA VAL A 9 -16.88 13.00 23.61
C VAL A 9 -15.96 11.80 23.42
N ASN A 10 -15.97 10.84 24.34
CA ASN A 10 -15.09 9.66 24.26
C ASN A 10 -15.49 8.71 23.12
N GLU A 11 -16.79 8.54 22.86
CA GLU A 11 -17.28 7.80 21.68
C GLU A 11 -16.91 8.51 20.37
N LEU A 12 -17.03 9.83 20.33
CA LEU A 12 -16.58 10.62 19.18
C LEU A 12 -15.06 10.51 18.97
N LEU A 13 -14.27 10.50 20.04
CA LEU A 13 -12.82 10.35 19.97
C LEU A 13 -12.41 8.96 19.46
N LEU A 14 -13.07 7.92 19.96
CA LEU A 14 -12.84 6.53 19.53
C LEU A 14 -13.16 6.33 18.05
N SER A 15 -14.31 6.82 17.58
CA SER A 15 -14.69 6.71 16.17
C SER A 15 -13.74 7.46 15.23
N LEU A 16 -13.27 8.64 15.61
CA LEU A 16 -12.29 9.41 14.84
C LEU A 16 -10.95 8.68 14.71
N SER A 17 -10.49 8.02 15.77
CA SER A 17 -9.23 7.26 15.76
C SER A 17 -9.26 6.07 14.79
N VAL A 18 -10.40 5.40 14.67
CA VAL A 18 -10.57 4.27 13.73
C VAL A 18 -10.52 4.76 12.29
N LEU A 19 -11.17 5.88 11.96
CA LEU A 19 -11.12 6.45 10.60
C LEU A 19 -9.70 6.80 10.15
N VAL A 20 -8.88 7.37 11.04
CA VAL A 20 -7.49 7.75 10.71
C VAL A 20 -6.63 6.52 10.41
N ASN A 21 -6.83 5.41 11.11
CA ASN A 21 -6.07 4.18 10.87
C ASN A 21 -6.45 3.47 9.55
N VAL A 22 -7.67 3.69 9.05
CA VAL A 22 -8.14 3.11 7.79
C VAL A 22 -7.80 4.01 6.59
N ALA A 23 -7.57 5.31 6.83
CA ALA A 23 -7.15 6.26 5.81
C ALA A 23 -5.66 6.10 5.48
N GLN A 24 -5.30 5.01 4.81
CA GLN A 24 -4.01 4.93 4.13
C GLN A 24 -4.05 5.92 2.96
N CYS A 25 -3.37 7.05 3.10
CA CYS A 25 -3.28 8.06 2.06
C CYS A 25 -2.56 7.46 0.85
N SER A 26 -3.27 7.26 -0.25
CA SER A 26 -2.68 6.73 -1.48
C SER A 26 -1.85 7.85 -2.14
N LEU A 27 -0.54 7.66 -2.30
CA LEU A 27 0.32 8.59 -3.07
C LEU A 27 -0.12 8.64 -4.55
N SER A 28 0.34 9.60 -5.36
CA SER A 28 0.11 9.53 -6.81
C SER A 28 0.97 8.43 -7.46
N ALA A 29 0.69 8.05 -8.70
CA ALA A 29 1.52 7.08 -9.42
C ALA A 29 2.94 7.60 -9.66
N GLU A 30 3.09 8.91 -9.87
CA GLU A 30 4.39 9.56 -10.08
C GLU A 30 5.21 9.57 -8.78
N ASP A 31 4.60 9.93 -7.64
CA ASP A 31 5.32 9.97 -6.37
C ASP A 31 5.80 8.57 -5.94
N CYS A 32 4.99 7.54 -6.18
CA CYS A 32 5.41 6.16 -5.97
C CYS A 32 6.60 5.79 -6.84
N LEU A 33 6.62 6.24 -8.10
CA LEU A 33 7.74 5.99 -9.01
C LEU A 33 9.02 6.67 -8.53
N GLN A 34 8.92 7.89 -7.98
CA GLN A 34 10.06 8.59 -7.36
C GLN A 34 10.62 7.83 -6.15
N LEU A 35 9.78 7.08 -5.44
CA LEU A 35 10.18 6.16 -4.36
C LEU A 35 10.67 4.79 -4.86
N GLY A 36 10.76 4.58 -6.18
CA GLY A 36 11.16 3.31 -6.79
C GLY A 36 10.06 2.25 -6.85
N MET A 37 8.81 2.62 -6.57
CA MET A 37 7.65 1.72 -6.51
C MET A 37 6.71 1.91 -7.69
N ARG A 38 6.55 0.85 -8.50
CA ARG A 38 5.63 0.87 -9.64
C ARG A 38 4.23 0.41 -9.21
N ARG A 39 3.32 1.37 -8.96
CA ARG A 39 1.95 1.09 -8.47
C ARG A 39 1.19 0.05 -9.29
N THR A 40 1.33 0.00 -10.61
CA THR A 40 0.59 -0.95 -11.48
C THR A 40 0.94 -2.42 -11.19
N ASP A 41 2.16 -2.68 -10.72
CA ASP A 41 2.70 -4.03 -10.57
C ASP A 41 2.87 -4.41 -9.09
N LEU A 42 2.71 -3.44 -8.18
CA LEU A 42 2.95 -3.58 -6.75
C LEU A 42 1.72 -4.16 -6.02
N HIS A 43 1.81 -5.43 -5.65
CA HIS A 43 0.81 -6.12 -4.81
C HIS A 43 1.12 -5.89 -3.33
N CYS A 44 0.11 -5.62 -2.51
CA CYS A 44 0.32 -5.36 -1.08
C CYS A 44 0.94 -6.52 -0.30
N ASN A 45 0.81 -7.78 -0.78
CA ASN A 45 1.53 -8.94 -0.21
C ASN A 45 3.06 -8.76 -0.21
N TRP A 46 3.61 -8.02 -1.18
CA TRP A 46 5.04 -7.72 -1.19
C TRP A 46 5.46 -6.87 0.00
N CYS A 47 4.60 -5.98 0.51
CA CYS A 47 4.90 -5.14 1.66
C CYS A 47 5.11 -5.98 2.93
N GLU A 48 4.35 -7.06 3.10
CA GLU A 48 4.50 -8.01 4.22
C GLU A 48 5.82 -8.79 4.16
N LYS A 49 6.35 -9.00 2.95
CA LYS A 49 7.61 -9.73 2.75
C LYS A 49 8.86 -8.89 2.98
N LEU A 50 8.74 -7.55 3.01
CA LEU A 50 9.90 -6.66 3.16
C LEU A 50 10.69 -6.93 4.45
N ALA A 51 10.01 -7.28 5.53
CA ALA A 51 10.63 -7.64 6.81
C ALA A 51 11.59 -8.83 6.70
N GLN A 52 11.35 -9.76 5.77
CA GLN A 52 12.21 -10.93 5.56
C GLN A 52 13.56 -10.57 4.94
N PHE A 53 13.70 -9.35 4.44
CA PHE A 53 14.90 -8.83 3.78
C PHE A 53 15.49 -7.61 4.51
N ASP A 54 15.07 -7.34 5.75
CA ASP A 54 15.47 -6.16 6.55
C ASP A 54 15.12 -4.83 5.84
N LEU A 55 14.02 -4.80 5.08
CA LEU A 55 13.54 -3.63 4.33
C LEU A 55 12.31 -2.97 4.95
N ASP A 56 12.10 -3.14 6.27
CA ASP A 56 10.94 -2.60 6.99
C ASP A 56 10.75 -1.09 6.83
N VAL A 57 11.83 -0.34 6.61
CA VAL A 57 11.80 1.10 6.35
C VAL A 57 10.95 1.47 5.12
N LEU A 58 10.81 0.55 4.16
CA LEU A 58 10.02 0.75 2.95
C LEU A 58 8.55 0.36 3.11
N ASN A 59 8.16 -0.25 4.24
CA ASN A 59 6.85 -0.85 4.43
C ASN A 59 5.72 0.20 4.35
N GLU A 60 5.91 1.34 5.03
CA GLU A 60 4.94 2.44 4.98
C GLU A 60 4.71 2.94 3.54
N SER A 61 5.79 3.25 2.83
CA SER A 61 5.72 3.70 1.44
C SER A 61 5.15 2.63 0.50
N CYS A 62 5.45 1.35 0.76
CA CYS A 62 4.88 0.23 0.02
C CYS A 62 3.37 0.15 0.20
N LEU A 63 2.88 0.26 1.44
CA LEU A 63 1.45 0.23 1.74
C LEU A 63 0.69 1.43 1.15
N GLN A 64 1.34 2.60 1.05
CA GLN A 64 0.76 3.77 0.40
C GLN A 64 0.72 3.67 -1.13
N CYS A 65 1.59 2.84 -1.73
CA CYS A 65 1.74 2.68 -3.17
C CYS A 65 1.11 1.42 -3.76
N CYS A 66 0.89 0.38 -2.95
CA CYS A 66 0.29 -0.86 -3.41
C CYS A 66 -1.20 -0.67 -3.73
N GLY A 67 -1.68 -1.34 -4.77
CA GLY A 67 -3.11 -1.34 -5.11
C GLY A 67 -3.80 -2.59 -4.57
N VAL A 68 -5.07 -2.46 -4.16
CA VAL A 68 -6.00 -3.59 -4.17
C VAL A 68 -6.18 -3.93 -5.63
N SER A 69 -5.53 -4.99 -6.09
CA SER A 69 -5.34 -5.33 -7.50
C SER A 69 -6.55 -4.96 -8.35
N ALA A 70 -6.43 -3.90 -9.16
CA ALA A 70 -7.34 -3.70 -10.27
C ALA A 70 -7.27 -4.97 -11.12
N ALA A 71 -8.43 -5.47 -11.55
CA ALA A 71 -8.52 -6.68 -12.37
C ALA A 71 -7.47 -6.58 -13.49
N LYS A 72 -6.45 -7.44 -13.43
CA LYS A 72 -5.34 -7.39 -14.37
C LYS A 72 -5.94 -7.54 -15.76
N ASP A 73 -5.62 -6.62 -16.66
CA ASP A 73 -5.79 -6.87 -18.09
C ASP A 73 -5.19 -8.25 -18.42
N PRO A 74 -5.82 -9.04 -19.31
CA PRO A 74 -5.37 -10.39 -19.60
C PRO A 74 -3.89 -10.35 -19.97
N VAL A 75 -3.07 -11.07 -19.18
CA VAL A 75 -1.62 -11.11 -19.36
C VAL A 75 -1.31 -11.52 -20.80
N LYS A 76 -0.70 -10.61 -21.55
CA LYS A 76 -0.26 -10.87 -22.91
C LYS A 76 0.80 -11.98 -22.89
N LYS A 77 0.45 -13.15 -23.40
CA LYS A 77 1.36 -14.30 -23.51
C LYS A 77 2.17 -14.17 -24.80
N TYR A 78 3.48 -14.31 -24.70
CA TYR A 78 4.38 -14.45 -25.84
C TYR A 78 4.81 -15.92 -25.96
N PRO A 79 4.97 -16.45 -27.18
CA PRO A 79 5.28 -17.87 -27.39
C PRO A 79 6.65 -18.28 -26.87
N GLN A 80 7.61 -17.34 -26.78
CA GLN A 80 8.97 -17.61 -26.33
C GLN A 80 9.62 -16.33 -25.78
N ALA A 81 10.48 -16.48 -24.78
CA ALA A 81 11.47 -15.49 -24.37
C ALA A 81 12.87 -16.08 -24.58
N ARG A 82 13.77 -15.34 -25.24
CA ARG A 82 15.17 -15.73 -25.46
C ARG A 82 16.06 -14.73 -24.73
N LEU A 83 16.87 -15.22 -23.79
CA LEU A 83 17.89 -14.42 -23.12
C LEU A 83 19.21 -14.63 -23.86
N GLU A 84 19.80 -13.55 -24.36
CA GLU A 84 21.11 -13.56 -25.01
C GLU A 84 22.12 -12.88 -24.10
N VAL A 85 23.30 -13.47 -23.94
CA VAL A 85 24.43 -12.87 -23.22
C VAL A 85 25.35 -12.27 -24.27
N CYS A 86 25.48 -10.95 -24.28
CA CYS A 86 26.51 -10.28 -25.08
C CYS A 86 27.85 -10.49 -24.39
N GLY A 87 28.81 -11.07 -25.10
CA GLY A 87 30.21 -11.18 -24.70
C GLY A 87 31.02 -9.96 -25.08
#